data_AF-A0A950UE96-F1
#
_entry.id   AF-A0A950UE96-F1
#
_cell.length_a   1.000
_cell.length_b   1.000
_cell.length_c   1.000
_cell.angle_alpha   90.00
_cell.angle_beta   90.00
_cell.angle_gamma   90.00
#
_symmetry.space_group_name_H-M   'P 1'
#
loop_
_entity.id
_entity.type
_entity.pdbx_description
1 polymer ?
#
loop_
_entity_poly.entity_id
_entity_poly.type
_entity_poly.pdbx_seq_one_letter_code
_entity_poly.pdbx_strand_id
1 'polypeptide(L)'
;MAEGHHDGLAREDFARLPRPARLARLREVMAARRLDGFIVPRADEYQGEYVPPAGQRLAWLTGFTGSAGLAVVLRDRAALFVDGRYTLQAAAQVDTALFEIRHLVDEPAWRWLAGAAAKGAVIGYDPWLHTPQEVERFRSGAERAGATLKAVENPVDEAWSGRPPAPLAPVVPHLERY
;
A
#
# COMPACT_ATOMS: atom_id res chain seq x y z
N MET A 1 3.06 -1.24 34.51
CA MET A 1 2.85 -2.34 33.55
C MET A 1 2.51 -1.68 32.23
N ALA A 2 3.43 -1.72 31.26
CA ALA A 2 3.22 -1.06 29.98
C ALA A 2 2.22 -1.88 29.16
N GLU A 3 1.02 -1.34 28.96
CA GLU A 3 0.06 -1.87 27.98
C GLU A 3 0.74 -1.86 26.61
N GLY A 4 0.64 -3.00 25.92
CA GLY A 4 1.43 -3.32 24.74
C GLY A 4 1.31 -2.26 23.65
N HIS A 5 2.44 -1.61 23.36
CA HIS A 5 2.61 -0.82 22.14
C HIS A 5 2.56 -1.78 20.95
N HIS A 6 1.37 -1.97 20.38
CA HIS A 6 1.21 -2.68 19.12
C HIS A 6 1.54 -1.72 17.97
N ASP A 7 2.73 -1.85 17.41
CA ASP A 7 3.20 -1.11 16.21
C ASP A 7 2.54 -1.62 14.91
N GLY A 8 1.29 -2.08 15.01
CA GLY A 8 0.65 -2.91 13.99
C GLY A 8 -0.85 -2.94 14.12
N LEU A 9 -1.53 -3.20 13.00
CA LEU A 9 -2.93 -3.58 12.98
C LEU A 9 -3.19 -4.75 13.94
N ALA A 10 -4.22 -4.61 14.78
CA ALA A 10 -4.61 -5.63 15.74
C ALA A 10 -5.21 -6.84 15.02
N ARG A 11 -5.23 -8.00 15.68
CA ARG A 11 -5.92 -9.19 15.15
C ARG A 11 -7.38 -8.89 14.81
N GLU A 12 -8.03 -8.00 15.56
CA GLU A 12 -9.39 -7.54 15.28
C GLU A 12 -9.49 -6.78 13.95
N ASP A 13 -8.52 -5.94 13.61
CA ASP A 13 -8.46 -5.25 12.31
C ASP A 13 -8.38 -6.27 11.17
N PHE A 14 -7.68 -7.39 11.42
CA PHE A 14 -7.61 -8.47 10.45
C PHE A 14 -8.85 -9.37 10.40
N ALA A 15 -9.64 -9.45 11.47
CA ALA A 15 -10.80 -10.32 11.57
C ALA A 15 -12.08 -9.70 10.99
N ARG A 16 -12.21 -8.36 11.01
CA ARG A 16 -13.44 -7.65 10.60
C ARG A 16 -13.78 -7.78 9.12
N LEU A 17 -12.77 -7.84 8.25
CA LEU A 17 -12.95 -8.05 6.81
C LEU A 17 -11.86 -9.00 6.30
N PRO A 18 -12.17 -10.19 5.75
CA PRO A 18 -11.15 -11.08 5.20
C PRO A 18 -10.38 -10.46 4.03
N ARG A 19 -9.13 -10.89 3.79
CA ARG A 19 -8.27 -10.34 2.72
C ARG A 19 -8.93 -10.30 1.33
N PRO A 20 -9.63 -11.36 0.85
CA PRO A 20 -10.34 -11.30 -0.42
C PRO A 20 -11.38 -10.17 -0.48
N ALA A 21 -12.10 -9.96 0.63
CA ALA A 21 -13.14 -8.94 0.72
C ALA A 21 -12.55 -7.52 0.77
N ARG A 22 -11.36 -7.32 1.35
CA ARG A 22 -10.64 -6.03 1.31
C ARG A 22 -10.23 -5.66 -0.11
N LEU A 23 -9.64 -6.61 -0.84
CA LEU A 23 -9.24 -6.40 -2.23
C LEU A 23 -10.46 -6.13 -3.13
N ALA A 24 -11.55 -6.90 -2.95
CA ALA A 24 -12.80 -6.66 -3.65
C ALA A 24 -13.36 -5.25 -3.38
N ARG A 25 -13.38 -4.84 -2.11
CA ARG A 25 -13.87 -3.50 -1.71
C ARG A 25 -13.02 -2.38 -2.29
N LEU A 26 -11.69 -2.52 -2.30
CA LEU A 26 -10.81 -1.55 -2.95
C LEU A 26 -11.11 -1.45 -4.45
N ARG A 27 -11.33 -2.58 -5.14
CA ARG A 27 -11.69 -2.60 -6.55
C ARG A 27 -13.05 -1.95 -6.83
N GLU A 28 -14.03 -2.12 -5.95
CA GLU A 28 -15.32 -1.41 -6.03
C GLU A 28 -15.14 0.11 -5.95
N VAL A 29 -14.37 0.59 -4.97
CA VAL A 29 -14.06 2.03 -4.82
C VAL A 29 -13.30 2.56 -6.04
N MET A 30 -12.31 1.82 -6.52
CA MET A 30 -11.57 2.16 -7.74
C MET A 30 -12.50 2.28 -8.95
N ALA A 31 -13.39 1.31 -9.15
CA ALA A 31 -14.35 1.33 -10.25
C ALA A 31 -15.31 2.53 -10.16
N ALA A 32 -15.84 2.83 -8.97
CA ALA A 32 -16.68 4.01 -8.73
C ALA A 32 -15.94 5.33 -9.04
N ARG A 33 -14.63 5.37 -8.79
CA ARG A 33 -13.74 6.51 -9.08
C ARG A 33 -13.14 6.50 -10.49
N ARG A 34 -13.54 5.56 -11.35
CA ARG A 34 -13.00 5.35 -12.72
C ARG A 34 -11.48 5.15 -12.74
N LEU A 35 -10.98 4.36 -11.80
CA LEU A 35 -9.60 3.90 -11.73
C LEU A 35 -9.53 2.42 -12.10
N ASP A 36 -8.53 2.07 -12.90
CA ASP A 36 -8.25 0.69 -13.33
C ASP A 36 -7.09 0.07 -12.55
N GLY A 37 -6.32 0.91 -11.86
CA GLY A 37 -5.24 0.49 -10.98
C GLY A 37 -5.01 1.46 -9.83
N PHE A 38 -4.39 0.99 -8.75
CA PHE A 38 -3.94 1.81 -7.64
C PHE A 38 -2.62 1.28 -7.04
N ILE A 39 -1.75 2.20 -6.65
CA ILE A 39 -0.43 1.94 -6.07
C ILE A 39 -0.50 2.18 -4.55
N VAL A 40 -0.09 1.18 -3.76
CA VAL A 40 -0.14 1.23 -2.29
C VAL A 40 1.25 0.99 -1.71
N PRO A 41 2.01 2.02 -1.34
CA PRO A 41 3.32 1.86 -0.72
C PRO A 41 3.22 1.47 0.77
N ARG A 42 4.29 0.90 1.34
CA ARG A 42 4.58 1.01 2.78
C ARG A 42 5.22 2.37 3.01
N ALA A 43 4.41 3.41 3.17
CA ALA A 43 4.88 4.75 3.52
C ALA A 43 3.75 5.55 4.17
N ASP A 44 4.13 6.59 4.92
CA ASP A 44 3.27 7.70 5.30
C ASP A 44 3.69 8.98 4.58
N GLU A 45 2.98 10.07 4.85
CA GLU A 45 3.23 11.40 4.28
C GLU A 45 4.59 12.01 4.67
N TYR A 46 5.30 11.42 5.64
CA TYR A 46 6.59 11.90 6.15
C TYR A 46 7.77 11.02 5.73
N GLN A 47 7.51 9.94 4.99
CA GLN A 47 8.52 8.94 4.61
C GLN A 47 9.24 8.36 5.84
N GLY A 48 8.49 8.18 6.94
CA GLY A 48 9.00 7.63 8.18
C GLY A 48 9.36 6.14 8.07
N GLU A 49 10.30 5.69 8.91
CA GLU A 49 10.64 4.27 9.01
C GLU A 49 9.47 3.45 9.59
N TYR A 50 8.75 4.03 10.55
CA TYR A 50 7.58 3.46 11.20
C TYR A 50 6.33 4.18 10.73
N VAL A 51 5.35 3.41 10.25
CA VAL A 51 4.07 3.94 9.79
C VAL A 51 3.04 3.71 10.88
N PRO A 52 2.36 4.76 11.38
CA PRO A 52 1.35 4.63 12.42
C PRO A 52 0.21 3.71 11.95
N PRO A 53 -0.55 3.06 12.85
CA PRO A 53 -1.62 2.13 12.47
C PRO A 53 -2.59 2.68 11.41
N ALA A 54 -2.96 3.95 11.49
CA ALA A 54 -3.81 4.63 10.50
C ALA A 54 -3.20 4.69 9.08
N GLY A 55 -1.87 4.64 8.96
CA GLY A 55 -1.15 4.67 7.69
C GLY A 55 -0.82 3.27 7.14
N GLN A 56 -1.07 2.18 7.88
CA GLN A 56 -0.69 0.81 7.51
C GLN A 56 -1.58 0.19 6.42
N ARG A 57 -1.83 0.94 5.36
CA ARG A 57 -2.70 0.59 4.21
C ARG A 57 -2.23 -0.67 3.49
N LEU A 58 -0.93 -0.83 3.29
CA LEU A 58 -0.37 -2.03 2.67
C LEU A 58 -0.66 -3.28 3.52
N ALA A 59 -0.46 -3.18 4.84
CA ALA A 59 -0.73 -4.27 5.77
C ALA A 59 -2.22 -4.58 5.84
N TRP A 60 -3.07 -3.56 5.89
CA TRP A 60 -4.52 -3.76 5.83
C TRP A 60 -4.92 -4.47 4.55
N LEU A 61 -4.46 -4.01 3.39
CA LEU A 61 -4.86 -4.58 2.10
C LEU A 61 -4.37 -6.03 1.92
N THR A 62 -3.10 -6.30 2.22
CA THR A 62 -2.42 -7.54 1.81
C THR A 62 -2.21 -8.54 2.96
N GLY A 63 -2.19 -8.06 4.21
CA GLY A 63 -1.71 -8.82 5.36
C GLY A 63 -0.20 -8.76 5.59
N PHE A 64 0.56 -8.17 4.67
CA PHE A 64 2.01 -8.06 4.79
C PHE A 64 2.41 -7.00 5.82
N THR A 65 3.24 -7.39 6.78
CA THR A 65 3.66 -6.52 7.91
C THR A 65 5.14 -6.20 7.90
N GLY A 66 5.88 -6.54 6.84
CA GLY A 66 7.30 -6.18 6.72
C GLY A 66 7.50 -4.69 6.53
N SER A 67 8.68 -4.18 6.90
CA SER A 67 8.95 -2.74 6.90
C SER A 67 9.20 -2.14 5.51
N ALA A 68 9.42 -2.97 4.49
CA ALA A 68 9.64 -2.54 3.12
C ALA A 68 8.79 -3.34 2.15
N GLY A 69 7.95 -2.63 1.41
CA GLY A 69 7.13 -3.22 0.37
C GLY A 69 6.13 -2.24 -0.24
N LEU A 70 5.45 -2.72 -1.27
CA LEU A 70 4.51 -1.93 -2.06
C LEU A 70 3.58 -2.91 -2.78
N ALA A 71 2.30 -2.56 -2.94
CA ALA A 71 1.38 -3.30 -3.78
C ALA A 71 0.92 -2.47 -4.97
N VAL A 72 0.71 -3.14 -6.10
CA VAL A 72 -0.02 -2.59 -7.24
C VAL A 72 -1.27 -3.44 -7.44
N VAL A 73 -2.44 -2.82 -7.34
CA VAL A 73 -3.74 -3.46 -7.56
C VAL A 73 -4.28 -2.99 -8.89
N LEU A 74 -4.64 -3.93 -9.76
CA LEU A 74 -5.40 -3.72 -10.99
C LEU A 74 -6.79 -4.36 -10.86
N ARG A 75 -7.66 -4.15 -11.87
CA ARG A 75 -9.03 -4.68 -11.91
C ARG A 75 -9.12 -6.19 -11.68
N ASP A 76 -8.20 -6.96 -12.25
CA ASP A 76 -8.21 -8.42 -12.28
C ASP A 76 -6.99 -9.04 -11.58
N ARG A 77 -5.84 -8.37 -11.59
CA ARG A 77 -4.60 -8.83 -10.96
C ARG A 77 -4.09 -7.91 -9.86
N ALA A 78 -3.25 -8.43 -8.97
CA ALA A 78 -2.53 -7.62 -7.99
C ALA A 78 -1.16 -8.24 -7.70
N ALA A 79 -0.19 -7.41 -7.35
CA ALA A 79 1.15 -7.86 -6.98
C ALA A 79 1.66 -7.11 -5.75
N LEU A 80 2.33 -7.83 -4.86
CA LEU A 80 3.10 -7.30 -3.75
C LEU A 80 4.59 -7.42 -4.08
N PHE A 81 5.30 -6.31 -3.93
CA PHE A 81 6.73 -6.19 -4.16
C PHE A 81 7.44 -6.05 -2.83
N VAL A 82 8.38 -6.95 -2.53
CA VAL A 82 9.16 -6.94 -1.29
C VAL A 82 10.65 -7.13 -1.58
N ASP A 83 11.52 -6.65 -0.70
CA ASP A 83 12.94 -6.98 -0.80
C ASP A 83 13.25 -8.39 -0.26
N GLY A 84 14.46 -8.88 -0.52
CA GLY A 84 14.88 -10.25 -0.19
C GLY A 84 14.79 -10.64 1.29
N ARG A 85 14.75 -9.69 2.23
CA ARG A 85 14.56 -9.98 3.67
C ARG A 85 13.17 -10.55 3.95
N TYR A 86 12.21 -10.22 3.10
CA TYR A 86 10.79 -10.42 3.34
C TYR A 86 10.15 -11.48 2.45
N THR A 87 10.89 -12.14 1.55
CA THR A 87 10.33 -13.14 0.62
C THR A 87 9.55 -14.25 1.34
N LEU A 88 10.13 -14.86 2.39
CA LEU A 88 9.47 -15.91 3.16
C LEU A 88 8.29 -15.37 3.98
N GLN A 89 8.45 -14.19 4.57
CA GLN A 89 7.38 -13.54 5.33
C GLN A 89 6.18 -13.20 4.45
N ALA A 90 6.41 -12.65 3.25
CA ALA A 90 5.36 -12.34 2.29
C ALA A 90 4.60 -13.61 1.90
N ALA A 91 5.30 -14.70 1.58
CA ALA A 91 4.68 -15.97 1.23
C ALA A 91 3.83 -16.57 2.38
N ALA A 92 4.22 -16.33 3.64
CA ALA A 92 3.48 -16.81 4.80
C ALA A 92 2.28 -15.91 5.19
N GLN A 93 2.37 -14.60 4.94
CA GLN A 93 1.38 -13.63 5.41
C GLN A 93 0.34 -13.25 4.36
N VAL A 94 0.67 -13.34 3.07
CA VAL A 94 -0.17 -12.85 1.97
C VAL A 94 -0.85 -14.03 1.30
N ASP A 95 -2.10 -13.82 0.89
CA ASP A 95 -2.83 -14.79 0.08
C ASP A 95 -2.31 -14.76 -1.37
N THR A 96 -1.53 -15.78 -1.73
CA THR A 96 -0.89 -15.89 -3.05
C THR A 96 -1.85 -16.21 -4.18
N ALA A 97 -3.11 -16.56 -3.88
CA ALA A 97 -4.16 -16.62 -4.89
C ALA A 97 -4.67 -15.22 -5.28
N LEU A 98 -4.46 -14.22 -4.41
CA LEU A 98 -4.88 -12.83 -4.64
C LEU A 98 -3.75 -11.93 -5.13
N PHE A 99 -2.52 -12.14 -4.63
CA PHE A 99 -1.36 -11.32 -4.94
C PHE A 99 -0.20 -12.16 -5.46
N GLU A 100 0.34 -11.76 -6.61
CA GLU A 100 1.67 -12.20 -7.05
C GLU A 100 2.72 -11.62 -6.09
N ILE A 101 3.67 -12.42 -5.61
CA ILE A 101 4.82 -11.93 -4.83
C ILE A 101 5.99 -11.73 -5.79
N ARG A 102 6.55 -10.53 -5.81
CA ARG A 102 7.62 -10.10 -6.72
C ARG A 102 8.76 -9.45 -5.94
N HIS A 103 9.97 -9.51 -6.51
CA HIS A 103 11.12 -8.86 -5.88
C HIS A 103 11.16 -7.36 -6.18
N LEU A 104 11.29 -6.52 -5.16
CA LEU A 104 11.19 -5.07 -5.27
C LEU A 104 12.28 -4.45 -6.16
N VAL A 105 13.49 -5.01 -6.16
CA VAL A 105 14.65 -4.49 -6.90
C VAL A 105 14.77 -5.13 -8.30
N ASP A 106 14.88 -6.46 -8.34
CA ASP A 106 15.03 -7.23 -9.58
C ASP A 106 13.80 -7.19 -10.52
N GLU A 107 12.59 -7.18 -9.94
CA GLU A 107 11.31 -7.14 -10.67
C GLU A 107 10.47 -5.92 -10.25
N PRO A 108 10.98 -4.68 -10.44
CA PRO A 108 10.40 -3.51 -9.81
C PRO A 108 9.00 -3.21 -10.34
N ALA A 109 8.14 -2.72 -9.45
CA ALA A 109 6.70 -2.58 -9.70
C ALA A 109 6.34 -1.77 -10.94
N TRP A 110 7.09 -0.72 -11.26
CA TRP A 110 6.84 0.10 -12.46
C TRP A 110 7.12 -0.68 -13.76
N ARG A 111 8.07 -1.64 -13.76
CA ARG A 111 8.30 -2.54 -14.90
C ARG A 111 7.20 -3.60 -15.01
N TRP A 112 6.78 -4.14 -13.88
CA TRP A 112 5.64 -5.06 -13.86
C TRP A 112 4.37 -4.36 -14.38
N LEU A 113 4.11 -3.13 -13.94
CA LEU A 113 2.99 -2.31 -14.40
C LEU A 113 3.00 -2.12 -15.92
N ALA A 114 4.17 -1.90 -16.52
CA ALA A 114 4.33 -1.72 -17.96
C ALA A 114 3.87 -2.93 -18.80
N GLY A 115 3.93 -4.15 -18.23
CA GLY A 115 3.42 -5.36 -18.87
C GLY A 115 2.06 -5.83 -18.35
N ALA A 116 1.58 -5.25 -17.26
CA ALA A 116 0.37 -5.69 -16.56
C ALA A 116 -0.84 -4.80 -16.82
N ALA A 117 -0.65 -3.49 -16.99
CA ALA A 117 -1.74 -2.56 -17.23
C ALA A 117 -2.28 -2.69 -18.66
N ALA A 118 -3.61 -2.57 -18.79
CA ALA A 118 -4.25 -2.49 -20.09
C ALA A 118 -4.03 -1.12 -20.74
N LYS A 119 -3.96 -1.07 -22.07
CA LYS A 119 -3.95 0.19 -22.82
C LYS A 119 -5.19 1.03 -22.46
N GLY A 120 -4.98 2.31 -22.21
CA GLY A 120 -6.01 3.26 -21.79
C GLY A 120 -6.39 3.19 -20.31
N ALA A 121 -5.76 2.32 -19.51
CA ALA A 121 -6.03 2.22 -18.09
C ALA A 121 -5.66 3.52 -17.34
N VAL A 122 -6.42 3.86 -16.30
CA VAL A 122 -6.11 4.96 -15.38
C VAL A 122 -5.57 4.38 -14.07
N ILE A 123 -4.29 4.59 -13.80
CA ILE A 123 -3.60 4.11 -12.60
C ILE A 123 -3.51 5.25 -11.59
N GLY A 124 -4.15 5.08 -10.44
CA GLY A 124 -4.11 6.04 -9.34
C GLY A 124 -2.88 5.88 -8.44
N TYR A 125 -2.44 6.99 -7.86
CA TYR A 125 -1.52 7.01 -6.72
C TYR A 125 -1.91 8.15 -5.77
N ASP A 126 -1.56 7.98 -4.49
CA ASP A 126 -1.70 9.05 -3.50
C ASP A 126 -0.45 9.94 -3.52
N PRO A 127 -0.55 11.23 -3.91
CA PRO A 127 0.62 12.10 -4.06
C PRO A 127 1.33 12.39 -2.72
N TRP A 128 0.70 12.13 -1.57
CA TRP A 128 1.35 12.28 -0.27
C TRP A 128 2.28 11.12 0.08
N LEU A 129 2.12 9.95 -0.56
CA LEU A 129 2.83 8.73 -0.15
C LEU A 129 4.00 8.35 -1.07
N HIS A 130 4.26 9.16 -2.09
CA HIS A 130 5.29 8.88 -3.10
C HIS A 130 6.23 10.05 -3.28
N THR A 131 7.52 9.72 -3.39
CA THR A 131 8.53 10.71 -3.78
C THR A 131 8.37 11.09 -5.27
N PRO A 132 8.81 12.29 -5.68
CA PRO A 132 8.78 12.68 -7.09
C PRO A 132 9.50 11.69 -8.03
N GLN A 133 10.58 11.06 -7.54
CA GLN A 133 11.34 10.07 -8.32
C GLN A 133 10.54 8.79 -8.54
N GLU A 134 9.79 8.32 -7.54
CA GLU A 134 8.91 7.15 -7.69
C GLU A 134 7.76 7.44 -8.65
N VAL A 135 7.15 8.62 -8.54
CA VAL A 135 6.08 9.06 -9.46
C VAL A 135 6.57 9.05 -10.90
N GLU A 136 7.78 9.56 -11.17
CA GLU A 136 8.38 9.55 -12.51
C GLU A 136 8.57 8.11 -13.04
N ARG A 137 9.08 7.20 -12.21
CA ARG A 137 9.24 5.78 -12.59
C ARG A 137 7.91 5.12 -12.92
N PHE A 138 6.89 5.34 -12.09
CA PHE A 138 5.55 4.79 -12.33
C PHE A 138 4.87 5.42 -13.54
N ARG A 139 5.10 6.71 -13.81
CA ARG A 139 4.62 7.40 -15.01
C ARG A 139 5.20 6.73 -16.25
N SER A 140 6.52 6.54 -16.30
CA SER A 140 7.19 5.82 -17.38
C SER A 140 6.65 4.39 -17.55
N GLY A 141 6.43 3.67 -16.45
CA GLY A 141 5.81 2.34 -16.47
C GLY A 141 4.41 2.33 -17.07
N ALA A 142 3.54 3.24 -16.64
CA ALA A 142 2.18 3.38 -17.14
C ALA A 142 2.15 3.77 -18.63
N GLU A 143 2.95 4.75 -19.05
CA GLU A 143 3.04 5.20 -20.44
C GLU A 143 3.49 4.08 -21.38
N ARG A 144 4.43 3.23 -20.95
CA ARG A 144 4.86 2.05 -21.70
C ARG A 144 3.75 1.01 -21.90
N ALA A 145 2.81 0.90 -20.97
CA ALA A 145 1.60 0.10 -21.13
C ALA A 145 0.51 0.80 -21.97
N GLY A 146 0.72 2.06 -22.36
CA GLY A 146 -0.31 2.92 -22.94
C GLY A 146 -1.39 3.33 -21.94
N ALA A 147 -1.08 3.30 -20.64
CA ALA A 147 -1.93 3.73 -19.53
C ALA A 147 -1.55 5.16 -19.07
N THR A 148 -2.33 5.73 -18.16
CA THR A 148 -2.07 7.05 -17.57
C THR A 148 -1.90 6.94 -16.06
N LEU A 149 -1.02 7.77 -15.49
CA LEU A 149 -0.85 7.87 -14.03
C LEU A 149 -1.58 9.13 -13.52
N LYS A 150 -2.41 8.98 -12.49
CA LYS A 150 -3.27 10.03 -11.95
C LYS A 150 -3.10 10.18 -10.43
N ALA A 151 -2.80 11.39 -9.98
CA ALA A 151 -2.84 11.72 -8.56
C ALA A 151 -4.30 11.75 -8.08
N VAL A 152 -4.59 11.05 -6.98
CA VAL A 152 -5.92 10.93 -6.39
C VAL A 152 -5.85 10.87 -4.87
N GLU A 153 -6.94 11.20 -4.19
CA GLU A 153 -7.10 10.84 -2.77
C GLU A 153 -7.11 9.32 -2.61
N ASN A 154 -6.62 8.84 -1.47
CA ASN A 154 -6.42 7.42 -1.23
C ASN A 154 -7.73 6.61 -1.20
N PRO A 155 -8.00 5.73 -2.19
CA PRO A 155 -9.19 4.89 -2.20
C PRO A 155 -9.14 3.79 -1.14
N VAL A 156 -7.97 3.47 -0.58
CA VAL A 156 -7.85 2.51 0.54
C VAL A 156 -8.56 3.07 1.78
N ASP A 157 -8.52 4.37 1.99
CA ASP A 157 -9.14 5.02 3.15
C ASP A 157 -10.67 4.92 3.11
N GLU A 158 -11.27 5.00 1.92
CA GLU A 158 -12.70 4.78 1.72
C GLU A 158 -13.07 3.28 1.83
N ALA A 159 -12.19 2.38 1.36
CA ALA A 159 -12.41 0.94 1.44
C ALA A 159 -12.25 0.38 2.87
N TRP A 160 -11.46 1.04 3.71
CA TRP A 160 -11.11 0.57 5.05
C TRP A 160 -12.10 1.02 6.11
N SER A 161 -13.19 0.24 6.23
CA SER A 161 -14.13 0.38 7.34
C SER A 161 -13.44 0.14 8.69
N GLY A 162 -13.44 1.14 9.58
CA GLY A 162 -12.83 1.04 10.90
C GLY A 162 -11.32 1.32 10.92
N ARG A 163 -10.81 2.06 9.94
CA ARG A 163 -9.45 2.61 9.98
C ARG A 163 -9.17 3.31 11.31
N PRO A 164 -8.05 3.00 11.99
CA PRO A 164 -7.67 3.67 13.24
C PRO A 164 -7.52 5.20 13.06
N PRO A 165 -7.78 6.01 14.11
CA PRO A 165 -7.51 7.44 14.05
C PRO A 165 -6.01 7.72 13.95
N ALA A 166 -5.67 8.89 13.41
CA ALA A 166 -4.30 9.38 13.44
C ALA A 166 -3.80 9.52 14.89
N PRO A 167 -2.49 9.33 15.15
CA PRO A 167 -1.94 9.52 16.49
C PRO A 167 -2.07 10.98 16.94
N LEU A 168 -2.59 11.20 18.15
CA LEU A 168 -2.81 12.52 18.75
C LEU A 168 -2.09 12.65 20.11
N ALA A 169 -0.90 12.06 20.21
CA ALA A 169 -0.09 12.16 21.43
C ALA A 169 0.35 13.62 21.68
N PRO A 170 0.40 14.08 22.94
CA PRO A 170 0.82 15.44 23.27
C PRO A 170 2.29 15.65 22.91
N VAL A 171 2.58 16.81 22.31
CA VAL A 171 3.97 17.27 22.12
C VAL A 171 4.52 17.71 23.48
N VAL A 172 5.68 17.17 23.87
CA VAL A 172 6.35 17.49 25.13
C VAL A 172 7.67 18.22 24.82
N PRO A 173 7.91 19.42 25.37
CA PRO A 173 9.18 20.11 25.18
C PRO A 173 10.32 19.34 25.85
N HIS A 174 11.43 19.19 25.15
CA HIS A 174 12.65 18.62 25.72
C HIS A 174 13.35 19.68 26.58
N LEU A 175 13.59 19.38 27.86
CA LEU A 175 14.23 20.32 28.79
C LEU A 175 15.74 20.41 28.54
N GLU A 176 16.31 21.62 28.66
CA GLU A 176 17.73 21.94 28.41
C GLU A 176 18.73 21.34 29.44
N ARG A 177 18.30 20.38 30.27
CA ARG A 177 19.14 19.78 31.33
C ARG A 177 19.94 18.54 30.89
N TYR A 178 20.00 18.27 29.59
CA TYR A 178 20.77 17.18 29.00
C TYR A 178 21.49 17.66 27.74
#